data_AF-A0AAV6EHD6-F1
#
_entry.id   AF-A0AAV6EHD6-F1
#
_cell.length_a   1.000
_cell.length_b   1.000
_cell.length_c   1.000
_cell.angle_alpha   90.00
_cell.angle_beta   90.00
_cell.angle_gamma   90.00
#
_symmetry.space_group_name_H-M   'P 1'
#
loop_
_entity.id
_entity.type
_entity.pdbx_description
1 polymer ?
#
loop_
_entity_poly.entity_id
_entity_poly.type
_entity_poly.pdbx_seq_one_letter_code
_entity_poly.pdbx_strand_id
1 'polypeptide(L)'
;MQINSTRIDITSQDFSNTKKISINKKDDNMDTQESKSPTAMIQETIELLEEQLERLQKQLGKVEEKIRALSSIPNEYAKNMLMSLTEQATDLITKITIINTRILELEKALA
;
A
#
# COMPACT_ATOMS: atom_id res chain seq x y z
N MET A 1 -36.58 5.96 20.37
CA MET A 1 -35.20 5.87 19.86
C MET A 1 -35.26 5.32 18.45
N GLN A 2 -34.94 6.14 17.45
CA GLN A 2 -34.90 5.73 16.05
C GLN A 2 -33.48 5.28 15.72
N ILE A 3 -33.34 4.04 15.23
CA ILE A 3 -32.10 3.43 14.78
C ILE A 3 -31.94 3.77 13.31
N ASN A 4 -31.04 4.71 12.99
CA ASN A 4 -30.63 5.01 11.63
C ASN A 4 -29.59 3.99 11.18
N SER A 5 -30.03 2.94 10.50
CA SER A 5 -29.14 2.01 9.80
C SER A 5 -28.83 2.56 8.42
N THR A 6 -27.67 3.20 8.26
CA THR A 6 -27.14 3.57 6.94
C THR A 6 -26.69 2.28 6.25
N ARG A 7 -27.52 1.78 5.33
CA ARG A 7 -27.12 0.76 4.35
C ARG A 7 -26.08 1.39 3.43
N ILE A 8 -24.86 0.84 3.44
CA ILE A 8 -23.86 1.14 2.43
C ILE A 8 -24.11 0.16 1.29
N ASP A 9 -24.77 0.63 0.24
CA ASP A 9 -24.87 -0.08 -1.03
C ASP A 9 -23.49 -0.02 -1.71
N ILE A 10 -22.80 -1.17 -1.76
CA ILE A 10 -21.59 -1.32 -2.56
C ILE A 10 -22.07 -1.66 -3.97
N THR A 11 -22.20 -0.66 -4.84
CA THR A 11 -22.46 -0.88 -6.25
C THR A 11 -21.23 -1.51 -6.90
N SER A 12 -21.33 -2.79 -7.30
CA SER A 12 -20.42 -3.43 -8.25
C SER A 12 -20.36 -2.57 -9.50
N GLN A 13 -19.25 -1.88 -9.71
CA GLN A 13 -18.99 -1.21 -10.96
C GLN A 13 -18.27 -2.20 -11.88
N ASP A 14 -19.08 -2.90 -12.68
CA ASP A 14 -18.65 -3.70 -13.82
C ASP A 14 -17.84 -2.84 -14.79
N PHE A 15 -16.53 -3.08 -14.88
CA PHE A 15 -15.71 -2.55 -15.98
C PHE A 15 -15.82 -3.47 -17.21
N SER A 16 -17.03 -3.61 -17.75
CA SER A 16 -17.22 -4.12 -19.10
C SER A 16 -17.03 -2.99 -20.11
N ASN A 17 -15.79 -2.65 -20.45
CA ASN A 17 -15.54 -1.78 -21.60
C ASN A 17 -15.35 -2.63 -22.86
N THR A 18 -16.46 -2.97 -23.50
CA THR A 18 -16.50 -3.55 -24.83
C THR A 18 -16.00 -2.55 -25.87
N LYS A 19 -14.78 -2.74 -26.40
CA LYS A 19 -14.37 -2.10 -27.65
C LYS A 19 -14.41 -3.12 -28.78
N LYS A 20 -15.60 -3.29 -29.38
CA LYS A 20 -15.76 -3.88 -30.72
C LYS A 20 -15.07 -2.96 -31.73
N ILE A 21 -13.98 -3.42 -32.34
CA ILE A 21 -13.47 -2.84 -33.59
C ILE A 21 -13.32 -3.97 -34.60
N SER A 22 -14.05 -3.84 -35.69
CA SER A 22 -14.19 -4.80 -36.78
C SER A 22 -13.12 -4.57 -37.86
N ILE A 23 -12.41 -5.66 -38.17
CA ILE A 23 -11.81 -6.13 -39.44
C ILE A 23 -10.83 -5.26 -40.28
N ASN A 24 -9.67 -5.90 -40.52
CA ASN A 24 -8.76 -5.83 -41.68
C ASN A 24 -8.01 -4.53 -42.02
N LYS A 25 -6.70 -4.55 -41.77
CA LYS A 25 -5.66 -4.49 -42.82
C LYS A 25 -4.32 -4.97 -42.25
N LYS A 26 -3.64 -5.80 -43.04
CA LYS A 26 -2.23 -6.16 -42.86
C LYS A 26 -1.42 -4.87 -42.81
N ASP A 27 -0.67 -4.68 -41.74
CA ASP A 27 0.63 -4.03 -41.80
C ASP A 27 1.52 -4.73 -40.78
N ASP A 28 2.60 -5.30 -41.28
CA ASP A 28 3.72 -5.81 -40.52
C ASP A 28 4.34 -4.65 -39.75
N ASN A 29 3.87 -4.43 -38.52
CA ASN A 29 4.64 -3.66 -37.56
C ASN A 29 4.84 -4.54 -36.34
N MET A 30 6.06 -5.02 -36.23
CA MET A 30 6.63 -5.79 -35.13
C MET A 30 6.63 -4.90 -33.88
N ASP A 31 5.46 -4.66 -33.31
CA ASP A 31 5.34 -4.15 -31.96
C ASP A 31 5.64 -5.34 -31.04
N THR A 32 6.93 -5.59 -30.83
CA THR A 32 7.42 -6.40 -29.71
C THR A 32 7.04 -5.68 -28.41
N GLN A 33 5.74 -5.69 -28.10
CA GLN A 33 5.24 -5.66 -26.74
C GLN A 33 5.78 -6.96 -26.13
N GLU A 34 7.01 -6.93 -25.62
CA GLU A 34 7.48 -7.96 -24.69
C GLU A 34 6.53 -7.91 -23.49
N SER A 35 5.48 -8.73 -23.55
CA SER A 35 4.63 -8.98 -22.40
C SER A 35 5.53 -9.61 -21.34
N LYS A 36 5.90 -8.81 -20.33
CA LYS A 36 6.64 -9.31 -19.16
C LYS A 36 5.91 -10.56 -18.67
N SER A 37 6.66 -11.63 -18.39
CA SER A 37 6.04 -12.83 -17.85
C SER A 37 5.32 -12.49 -16.53
N PRO A 38 4.25 -13.21 -16.16
CA PRO A 38 3.58 -13.00 -14.87
C PRO A 38 4.56 -13.02 -13.69
N THR A 39 5.57 -13.90 -13.74
CA THR A 39 6.69 -13.97 -12.79
C THR A 39 7.49 -12.67 -12.71
N ALA A 40 7.86 -12.09 -13.86
CA ALA A 40 8.62 -10.83 -13.90
C ALA A 40 7.82 -9.65 -13.33
N MET A 41 6.50 -9.61 -13.55
CA MET A 41 5.63 -8.58 -12.96
C MET A 41 5.50 -8.74 -11.44
N ILE A 42 5.43 -9.98 -10.94
CA ILE A 42 5.39 -10.25 -9.50
C ILE A 42 6.70 -9.81 -8.84
N GLN A 43 7.85 -10.12 -9.46
CA GLN A 43 9.15 -9.72 -8.94
C GLN A 43 9.31 -8.18 -8.86
N GLU A 44 8.96 -7.46 -9.93
CA GLU A 44 8.97 -5.99 -9.94
C GLU A 44 8.02 -5.41 -8.86
N THR A 45 6.87 -6.06 -8.63
CA THR A 45 5.96 -5.65 -7.56
C THR A 45 6.57 -5.84 -6.17
N ILE A 46 7.31 -6.93 -5.94
CA ILE A 46 8.02 -7.18 -4.68
C ILE A 46 9.06 -6.08 -4.46
N GLU A 47 9.89 -5.77 -5.46
CA GLU A 47 10.92 -4.72 -5.36
C GLU A 47 10.33 -3.34 -4.99
N LEU A 48 9.21 -2.95 -5.61
CA LEU A 48 8.50 -1.71 -5.29
C LEU A 48 7.94 -1.70 -3.85
N LEU A 49 7.52 -2.86 -3.34
CA LEU A 49 7.03 -2.99 -1.97
C LEU A 49 8.17 -2.95 -0.95
N GLU A 50 9.33 -3.52 -1.27
CA GLU A 50 10.53 -3.43 -0.44
C GLU A 50 11.05 -2.00 -0.32
N GLU A 51 11.06 -1.23 -1.42
CA GLU A 51 11.39 0.21 -1.36
C GLU A 51 10.42 1.00 -0.47
N GLN A 52 9.13 0.70 -0.54
CA GLN A 52 8.13 1.33 0.32
C GLN A 52 8.32 0.94 1.79
N LEU A 53 8.62 -0.33 2.05
CA LEU A 53 8.92 -0.84 3.38
C LEU A 53 10.11 -0.10 4.01
N GLU A 54 11.21 0.07 3.25
CA GLU A 54 12.40 0.77 3.73
C GLU A 54 12.07 2.23 4.12
N ARG A 55 11.28 2.92 3.30
CA ARG A 55 10.85 4.30 3.58
C ARG A 55 9.99 4.38 4.84
N LEU A 56 9.07 3.44 5.05
CA LEU A 56 8.22 3.40 6.24
C LEU A 56 9.02 3.09 7.50
N GLN A 57 9.97 2.15 7.45
CA GLN A 57 10.87 1.84 8.56
C GLN A 57 11.72 3.06 8.95
N LYS A 58 12.26 3.79 7.97
CA LYS A 58 12.98 5.06 8.22
C LYS A 58 12.09 6.11 8.87
N GLN A 59 10.82 6.20 8.48
CA GLN A 59 9.86 7.12 9.11
C GLN A 59 9.56 6.70 10.54
N LEU A 60 9.32 5.41 10.80
CA LEU A 60 9.07 4.87 12.13
C LEU A 60 10.24 5.19 13.08
N GLY A 61 11.48 4.95 12.65
CA GLY A 61 12.67 5.26 13.46
C GLY A 61 12.76 6.72 13.88
N LYS A 62 12.38 7.67 12.99
CA LYS A 62 12.35 9.11 13.32
C LYS A 62 11.24 9.45 14.32
N VAL A 63 10.09 8.79 14.23
CA VAL A 63 8.97 8.99 15.17
C VAL A 63 9.35 8.46 16.54
N GLU A 64 9.94 7.26 16.61
CA GLU A 64 10.41 6.66 17.86
C GLU A 64 11.50 7.50 18.53
N GLU A 65 12.41 8.10 17.75
CA GLU A 65 13.41 9.02 18.27
C GLU A 65 12.76 10.25 18.94
N LYS A 66 11.75 10.85 18.30
CA LYS A 66 10.99 11.97 18.88
C LYS A 66 10.24 11.56 20.14
N ILE A 67 9.64 10.37 20.16
CA ILE A 67 8.97 9.82 21.35
C ILE A 67 9.97 9.70 22.50
N ARG A 68 11.15 9.11 22.26
CA ARG A 68 12.21 8.99 23.28
C ARG A 68 12.61 10.36 23.82
N ALA A 69 12.84 11.34 22.96
CA ALA A 69 13.24 12.69 23.36
C ALA A 69 12.18 13.42 24.21
N LEU A 70 10.89 13.17 23.96
CA LEU A 70 9.80 13.83 24.68
C LEU A 70 9.39 13.09 25.96
N SER A 71 9.66 11.78 26.06
CA SER A 71 9.21 10.90 27.15
C SER A 71 9.68 11.35 28.55
N SER A 72 10.79 12.07 28.64
CA SER A 72 11.34 12.58 29.90
C SER A 72 10.89 14.00 30.26
N ILE A 73 10.05 14.64 29.46
CA ILE A 73 9.66 16.05 29.63
C ILE A 73 8.26 16.13 30.27
N PRO A 74 8.14 16.54 31.55
CA PRO A 74 6.87 16.52 32.27
C PRO A 74 6.08 17.81 32.05
N ASN A 75 5.63 18.07 30.82
CA ASN A 75 4.71 19.17 30.52
C ASN A 75 3.57 18.73 29.59
N GLU A 76 2.45 19.46 29.63
CA GLU A 76 1.21 19.12 28.92
C GLU A 76 1.38 19.14 27.39
N TYR A 77 2.20 20.06 26.88
CA TYR A 77 2.54 20.11 25.46
C TYR A 77 3.27 18.85 25.00
N ALA A 78 4.28 18.41 25.77
CA ALA A 78 5.03 17.20 25.51
C ALA A 78 4.13 15.96 25.60
N LYS A 79 3.20 15.92 26.56
CA LYS A 79 2.21 14.84 26.69
C LYS A 79 1.30 14.73 25.46
N ASN A 80 0.75 15.86 24.99
CA ASN A 80 -0.10 15.87 23.79
C ASN A 80 0.68 15.44 22.54
N MET A 81 1.93 15.90 22.41
CA MET A 81 2.80 15.50 21.31
C MET A 81 3.16 14.01 21.36
N LEU A 82 3.44 13.46 22.54
CA LEU A 82 3.70 12.03 22.74
C LEU A 82 2.50 11.18 22.30
N MET A 83 1.28 11.60 22.63
CA MET A 83 0.07 10.89 22.22
C MET A 83 -0.04 10.84 20.69
N SER A 84 0.10 11.98 20.01
CA SER A 84 0.05 12.06 18.55
C SER A 84 1.17 11.25 17.87
N LEU A 85 2.39 11.29 18.41
CA LEU A 85 3.51 10.51 17.87
C LEU A 85 3.32 9.00 18.08
N THR A 86 2.71 8.60 19.20
CA THR A 86 2.40 7.18 19.47
C THR A 86 1.33 6.65 18.52
N GLU A 87 0.31 7.45 18.23
CA GLU A 87 -0.68 7.14 17.19
C GLU A 87 -0.02 7.00 15.81
N GLN A 88 0.86 7.94 15.46
CA GLN A 88 1.62 7.89 14.21
C GLN A 88 2.51 6.64 14.12
N ALA A 89 3.20 6.26 15.20
CA ALA A 89 4.01 5.05 15.24
C ALA A 89 3.15 3.79 15.01
N THR A 90 1.96 3.74 15.62
CA THR A 90 1.02 2.62 15.48
C THR A 90 0.50 2.48 14.04
N ASP A 91 0.18 3.60 13.39
CA ASP A 91 -0.21 3.63 11.97
C ASP A 91 0.93 3.14 11.06
N LEU A 92 2.16 3.60 11.30
CA LEU A 92 3.34 3.15 10.54
C LEU A 92 3.60 1.65 10.71
N ILE A 93 3.50 1.12 11.93
CA ILE A 93 3.65 -0.32 12.22
C ILE A 93 2.57 -1.13 11.49
N THR A 94 1.34 -0.63 11.45
CA THR A 94 0.23 -1.28 10.73
C THR A 94 0.52 -1.35 9.23
N LYS A 95 0.95 -0.23 8.62
CA LYS A 95 1.33 -0.18 7.19
C LYS A 95 2.50 -1.11 6.86
N ILE A 96 3.53 -1.12 7.70
CA ILE A 96 4.68 -2.04 7.58
C ILE A 96 4.21 -3.49 7.60
N THR A 97 3.31 -3.84 8.52
CA THR A 97 2.78 -5.21 8.65
C THR A 97 1.99 -5.65 7.42
N ILE A 98 1.16 -4.75 6.87
CA ILE A 98 0.39 -5.00 5.65
C ILE A 98 1.34 -5.25 4.46
N ILE A 99 2.37 -4.41 4.29
CA ILE A 99 3.33 -4.56 3.18
C ILE A 99 4.13 -5.85 3.32
N ASN A 100 4.63 -6.18 4.52
CA ASN A 100 5.33 -7.44 4.76
C ASN A 100 4.45 -8.65 4.43
N THR A 101 3.18 -8.63 4.83
CA THR A 101 2.22 -9.70 4.51
C THR A 101 2.04 -9.82 3.00
N ARG A 102 1.95 -8.68 2.29
CA ARG A 102 1.80 -8.67 0.84
C ARG A 102 3.03 -9.21 0.10
N ILE A 103 4.24 -8.86 0.57
CA ILE A 103 5.49 -9.41 0.02
C ILE A 103 5.49 -10.94 0.18
N LEU A 104 5.19 -11.44 1.39
CA LEU A 104 5.14 -12.89 1.66
C LEU A 104 4.12 -13.63 0.78
N GLU A 105 2.97 -13.03 0.48
CA GLU A 105 1.99 -13.60 -0.45
C GLU A 105 2.52 -13.68 -1.88
N LEU A 106 3.23 -12.65 -2.34
CA LEU A 106 3.79 -12.59 -3.68
C LEU A 106 4.98 -13.57 -3.83
N GLU A 107 5.84 -13.67 -2.82
CA GLU A 107 6.91 -14.66 -2.79
C GLU A 107 6.38 -16.09 -2.85
N LYS A 108 5.28 -16.39 -2.13
CA LYS A 108 4.60 -17.69 -2.23
C LYS A 108 4.02 -17.97 -3.61
N ALA A 109 3.61 -16.94 -4.35
CA ALA A 109 3.11 -17.09 -5.71
C ALA A 109 4.23 -17.34 -6.74
N LEU A 110 5.49 -17.10 -6.38
CA LEU A 110 6.67 -17.39 -7.19
C LEU A 110 7.26 -18.79 -6.93
N ALA A 111 6.95 -19.39 -5.78
CA ALA A 111 7.44 -20.70 -5.34
C ALA A 111 6.65 -21.87 -5.98
#